data_AF-A0A9E5LY29-F1
#
_entry.id   AF-A0A9E5LY29-F1
#
_cell.length_a   1.000
_cell.length_b   1.000
_cell.length_c   1.000
_cell.angle_alpha   90.00
_cell.angle_beta   90.00
_cell.angle_gamma   90.00
#
_symmetry.space_group_name_H-M   'P 1'
#
loop_
_entity.id
_entity.type
_entity.pdbx_description
1 polymer ?
#
loop_
_entity_poly.entity_id
_entity_poly.type
_entity_poly.pdbx_seq_one_letter_code
_entity_poly.pdbx_strand_id
1 'polypeptide(L)'
;LLILIALIALSGLVLSISLAIHFTTVQQLTQVIAPGVFGGVALLLMQLLYLPNIAIAALSYLSGAGIVLTNGSWISPFVHRIDEIPAIPLLGALPVRAHPWLILSIATMILMGYVLDRYARNTYLSVLQRKQFLTTAVAACALMTFIAARAGTGELLSTNLSSVGAHWWLMPMVLIAEILIGVAVSRCLPKIASKFNSRRQ
;
A
#
# COMPACT_ATOMS: atom_id res chain seq x y z
N LEU A 1 12.45 -5.79 6.83
CA LEU A 1 12.54 -6.26 5.42
C LEU A 1 11.47 -7.30 5.08
N LEU A 2 11.42 -8.46 5.74
CA LEU A 2 10.39 -9.49 5.45
C LEU A 2 8.95 -8.97 5.50
N ILE A 3 8.61 -8.14 6.50
CA ILE A 3 7.29 -7.50 6.60
C ILE A 3 6.99 -6.69 5.35
N LEU A 4 7.93 -5.83 4.94
CA LEU A 4 7.75 -4.95 3.78
C LEU A 4 7.61 -5.75 2.48
N ILE A 5 8.38 -6.84 2.32
CA ILE A 5 8.23 -7.78 1.21
C ILE A 5 6.83 -8.39 1.21
N ALA A 6 6.34 -8.86 2.36
CA ALA A 6 5.01 -9.44 2.49
C ALA A 6 3.90 -8.43 2.15
N LEU A 7 4.06 -7.17 2.56
CA LEU A 7 3.11 -6.09 2.24
C LEU A 7 3.08 -5.76 0.74
N ILE A 8 4.25 -5.69 0.09
CA ILE A 8 4.34 -5.49 -1.36
C ILE A 8 3.80 -6.71 -2.12
N ALA A 9 4.08 -7.93 -1.63
CA ALA A 9 3.54 -9.14 -2.24
C ALA A 9 2.01 -9.17 -2.15
N LEU A 10 1.45 -8.78 -1.00
CA LEU A 10 0.00 -8.65 -0.82
C LEU A 10 -0.59 -7.60 -1.77
N SER A 11 0.03 -6.42 -1.91
CA SER A 11 -0.47 -5.39 -2.82
C SER A 11 -0.34 -5.82 -4.29
N GLY A 12 0.74 -6.50 -4.67
CA GLY A 12 0.91 -7.09 -5.99
C GLY A 12 -0.11 -8.17 -6.32
N LEU A 13 -0.48 -9.01 -5.34
CA LEU A 13 -1.53 -10.01 -5.49
C LEU A 13 -2.90 -9.33 -5.69
N VAL A 14 -3.24 -8.33 -4.86
CA VAL A 14 -4.48 -7.57 -5.02
C VAL A 14 -4.54 -6.85 -6.37
N LEU A 15 -3.43 -6.24 -6.80
CA LEU A 15 -3.32 -5.61 -8.11
C LEU A 15 -3.55 -6.63 -9.25
N SER A 16 -2.96 -7.82 -9.14
CA SER A 16 -3.11 -8.88 -10.14
C SER A 16 -4.55 -9.36 -10.24
N ILE A 17 -5.24 -9.53 -9.10
CA ILE A 17 -6.67 -9.85 -9.06
C ILE A 17 -7.47 -8.71 -9.70
N SER A 18 -7.16 -7.45 -9.38
CA SER A 18 -7.86 -6.31 -9.95
C SER A 18 -7.71 -6.24 -11.47
N LEU A 19 -6.50 -6.44 -11.99
CA LEU A 19 -6.21 -6.51 -13.42
C LEU A 19 -6.97 -7.64 -14.11
N ALA A 20 -7.05 -8.82 -13.48
CA ALA A 20 -7.80 -9.95 -14.03
C ALA A 20 -9.30 -9.66 -14.10
N ILE A 21 -9.87 -9.03 -13.07
CA ILE A 21 -11.29 -8.65 -13.02
C ILE A 21 -11.59 -7.55 -14.07
N HIS A 22 -10.69 -6.59 -14.24
CA HIS A 22 -10.88 -5.43 -15.13
C HIS A 22 -10.20 -5.60 -16.50
N PHE A 23 -9.89 -6.83 -16.90
CA PHE A 23 -9.13 -7.11 -18.11
C PHE A 23 -9.79 -6.53 -19.37
N THR A 24 -11.12 -6.56 -19.44
CA THR A 24 -11.89 -5.95 -20.54
C THR A 24 -11.68 -4.44 -20.63
N THR A 25 -11.67 -3.73 -19.51
CA THR A 25 -11.39 -2.29 -19.46
C THR A 25 -9.96 -2.00 -19.93
N VAL A 26 -8.98 -2.78 -19.47
CA VAL A 26 -7.58 -2.64 -19.91
C VAL A 26 -7.44 -2.83 -21.42
N GLN A 27 -8.13 -3.84 -21.97
CA GLN A 27 -8.15 -4.10 -23.41
C GLN A 27 -8.79 -2.95 -24.19
N GLN A 28 -9.95 -2.44 -23.74
CA GLN A 28 -10.63 -1.30 -24.37
C GLN A 28 -9.75 -0.05 -24.38
N LEU A 29 -9.10 0.27 -23.26
CA LEU A 29 -8.17 1.40 -23.16
C LEU A 29 -6.98 1.23 -24.12
N THR A 30 -6.47 0.00 -24.27
CA THR A 30 -5.40 -0.30 -25.23
C THR A 30 -5.86 -0.08 -26.68
N GLN A 31 -7.10 -0.46 -27.00
CA GLN A 31 -7.68 -0.28 -28.33
C GLN A 31 -7.90 1.20 -28.68
N VAL A 32 -8.28 2.03 -27.71
CA VAL A 32 -8.45 3.49 -27.90
C VAL A 32 -7.13 4.16 -28.30
N ILE A 33 -6.00 3.70 -27.74
CA ILE A 33 -4.67 4.18 -28.11
C ILE A 33 -4.29 3.71 -29.53
N ALA A 34 -4.93 2.63 -30.02
CA ALA A 34 -4.69 1.98 -31.31
C ALA A 34 -3.20 1.88 -31.67
N PRO A 35 -2.37 1.32 -30.76
CA PRO A 35 -0.93 1.29 -31.02
C PRO A 35 -0.65 0.31 -32.16
N GLY A 36 0.07 0.77 -33.19
CA GLY A 36 0.66 -0.13 -34.19
C GLY A 36 1.62 -1.13 -33.53
N VAL A 37 2.13 -2.13 -34.26
CA VAL A 37 2.94 -3.23 -33.70
C VAL A 37 4.09 -2.74 -32.79
N PHE A 38 4.89 -1.78 -33.25
CA PHE A 38 6.01 -1.22 -32.47
C PHE A 38 5.51 -0.42 -31.26
N GLY A 39 4.43 0.35 -31.42
CA GLY A 39 3.80 1.07 -30.32
C GLY A 39 3.24 0.12 -29.27
N GLY A 40 2.68 -1.02 -29.67
CA GLY A 40 2.12 -2.03 -28.77
C GLY A 40 3.19 -2.67 -27.91
N VAL A 41 4.33 -3.02 -28.51
CA VAL A 41 5.50 -3.54 -27.76
C VAL A 41 6.05 -2.48 -26.82
N ALA A 42 6.23 -1.24 -27.28
CA ALA A 42 6.72 -0.14 -26.44
C ALA A 42 5.77 0.14 -25.26
N LEU A 43 4.46 0.14 -25.49
CA LEU A 43 3.45 0.31 -24.44
C LEU A 43 3.44 -0.85 -23.46
N LEU A 44 3.59 -2.09 -23.92
CA LEU A 44 3.70 -3.25 -23.04
C LEU A 44 4.93 -3.13 -22.14
N LEU A 45 6.09 -2.78 -22.70
CA LEU A 45 7.32 -2.58 -21.93
C LEU A 45 7.17 -1.44 -20.91
N MET A 46 6.58 -0.31 -21.31
CA MET A 46 6.29 0.80 -20.40
C MET A 46 5.37 0.37 -19.25
N GLN A 47 4.30 -0.37 -19.54
CA GLN A 47 3.40 -0.89 -18.50
C GLN A 47 4.12 -1.84 -17.54
N LEU A 48 4.98 -2.72 -18.06
CA LEU A 48 5.76 -3.64 -17.23
C LEU A 48 6.74 -2.89 -16.32
N LEU A 49 7.40 -1.85 -16.82
CA LEU A 49 8.29 -0.98 -16.04
C LEU A 49 7.53 -0.16 -14.99
N TYR A 50 6.24 0.13 -15.23
CA TYR A 50 5.41 0.90 -14.31
C TYR A 50 4.73 0.04 -13.22
N LEU A 51 4.71 -1.29 -13.37
CA LEU A 51 4.11 -2.21 -12.38
C LEU A 51 4.64 -2.03 -10.95
N PRO A 52 5.95 -1.86 -10.69
CA PRO A 52 6.45 -1.64 -9.34
C PRO A 52 5.82 -0.40 -8.69
N ASN A 53 5.64 0.68 -9.46
CA ASN A 53 4.97 1.88 -8.97
C ASN A 53 3.51 1.60 -8.63
N ILE A 54 2.79 0.90 -9.50
CA ILE A 54 1.38 0.57 -9.24
C ILE A 54 1.24 -0.38 -8.05
N ALA A 55 2.19 -1.28 -7.81
CA ALA A 55 2.20 -2.12 -6.61
C ALA A 55 2.35 -1.28 -5.32
N ILE A 56 3.16 -0.21 -5.35
CA ILE A 56 3.31 0.73 -4.23
C ILE A 56 2.04 1.58 -4.08
N ALA A 57 1.43 2.02 -5.18
CA ALA A 57 0.15 2.73 -5.18
C ALA A 57 -0.99 1.86 -4.62
N ALA A 58 -1.03 0.58 -4.99
CA ALA A 58 -1.96 -0.40 -4.45
C ALA A 58 -1.73 -0.60 -2.94
N LEU A 59 -0.48 -0.64 -2.47
CA LEU A 59 -0.19 -0.70 -1.04
C LEU A 59 -0.69 0.56 -0.31
N SER A 60 -0.50 1.73 -0.91
CA SER A 60 -1.02 3.02 -0.40
C SER A 60 -2.55 3.03 -0.33
N TYR A 61 -3.23 2.45 -1.32
CA TYR A 61 -4.68 2.27 -1.28
C TYR A 61 -5.10 1.32 -0.16
N LEU A 62 -4.42 0.19 0.00
CA LEU A 62 -4.72 -0.82 1.01
C LEU A 62 -4.46 -0.34 2.45
N SER A 63 -3.48 0.54 2.67
CA SER A 63 -3.29 1.20 3.97
C SER A 63 -4.31 2.32 4.23
N GLY A 64 -5.13 2.66 3.23
CA GLY A 64 -6.09 3.75 3.34
C GLY A 64 -5.51 5.15 3.13
N ALA A 65 -4.20 5.29 2.91
CA ALA A 65 -3.59 6.57 2.55
C ALA A 65 -4.07 7.07 1.18
N GLY A 66 -4.33 6.14 0.26
CA GLY A 66 -4.91 6.40 -1.05
C GLY A 66 -3.90 6.67 -2.16
N ILE A 67 -4.44 6.91 -3.36
CA ILE A 67 -3.74 7.10 -4.63
C ILE A 67 -4.08 8.49 -5.16
N VAL A 68 -3.08 9.14 -5.77
CA VAL A 68 -3.21 10.41 -6.48
C VAL A 68 -2.88 10.17 -7.96
N LEU A 69 -3.67 10.76 -8.85
CA LEU A 69 -3.54 10.65 -10.31
C LEU A 69 -3.41 12.03 -10.96
N THR A 70 -4.26 12.96 -10.55
CA THR A 70 -4.27 14.38 -10.96
C THR A 70 -4.25 15.29 -9.74
N ASN A 71 -3.98 16.59 -9.94
CA ASN A 71 -4.08 17.59 -8.88
C ASN A 71 -5.51 17.63 -8.32
N GLY A 72 -5.67 17.27 -7.03
CA GLY A 72 -6.96 17.24 -6.34
C GLY A 72 -7.66 15.87 -6.35
N SER A 73 -7.14 14.89 -7.10
CA SER A 73 -7.66 13.51 -7.03
C SER A 73 -7.25 12.82 -5.73
N TRP A 74 -8.17 12.03 -5.18
CA TRP A 74 -7.89 11.18 -4.02
C TRP A 74 -8.77 9.93 -4.07
N ILE A 75 -8.11 8.80 -4.27
CA ILE A 75 -8.76 7.49 -4.32
C ILE A 75 -8.26 6.67 -3.14
N SER A 76 -9.14 6.39 -2.18
CA SER A 76 -8.92 5.53 -1.02
C SER A 76 -10.13 4.59 -0.86
N PRO A 77 -10.04 3.55 0.00
CA PRO A 77 -11.17 2.68 0.30
C PRO A 77 -12.42 3.42 0.79
N PHE A 78 -12.25 4.63 1.34
CA PHE A 78 -13.30 5.45 1.93
C PHE A 78 -13.73 6.62 1.04
N VAL A 79 -12.82 7.15 0.23
CA VAL A 79 -13.03 8.36 -0.58
C VAL A 79 -12.71 8.03 -2.03
N HIS A 80 -13.64 8.29 -2.93
CA HIS A 80 -13.40 8.16 -4.37
C HIS A 80 -13.64 9.51 -5.02
N ARG A 81 -12.56 10.23 -5.33
CA ARG A 81 -12.57 11.54 -5.96
C ARG A 81 -11.61 11.54 -7.14
N ILE A 82 -12.17 11.48 -8.34
CA ILE A 82 -11.46 11.61 -9.60
C ILE A 82 -12.42 12.19 -10.64
N ASP A 83 -11.94 13.15 -11.41
CA ASP A 83 -12.75 13.78 -12.45
C ASP A 83 -12.86 12.86 -13.67
N GLU A 84 -11.72 12.37 -14.17
CA GLU A 84 -11.65 11.47 -15.32
C GLU A 84 -10.51 10.47 -15.15
N ILE A 85 -10.73 9.23 -15.60
CA ILE A 85 -9.69 8.19 -15.62
C ILE A 85 -8.86 8.39 -16.90
N PRO A 86 -7.52 8.59 -16.79
CA PRO A 86 -6.67 8.74 -17.96
C PRO A 86 -6.71 7.49 -18.84
N ALA A 87 -6.55 7.67 -20.16
CA ALA A 87 -6.49 6.57 -21.12
C ALA A 87 -5.15 5.81 -21.08
N ILE A 88 -4.76 5.34 -19.89
CA ILE A 88 -3.57 4.52 -19.66
C ILE A 88 -4.07 3.12 -19.28
N PRO A 89 -3.76 2.06 -20.05
CA PRO A 89 -4.46 0.78 -19.89
C PRO A 89 -4.31 0.17 -18.50
N LEU A 90 -3.13 0.29 -17.89
CA LEU A 90 -2.85 -0.23 -16.55
C LEU A 90 -3.69 0.45 -15.44
N LEU A 91 -4.16 1.69 -15.67
CA LEU A 91 -5.07 2.38 -14.75
C LEU A 91 -6.50 1.84 -14.81
N GLY A 92 -6.83 0.99 -15.79
CA GLY A 92 -8.09 0.25 -15.84
C GLY A 92 -8.31 -0.67 -14.64
N ALA A 93 -7.26 -1.00 -13.88
CA ALA A 93 -7.34 -1.77 -12.63
C ALA A 93 -7.72 -0.94 -11.40
N LEU A 94 -7.92 0.38 -11.54
CA LEU A 94 -8.33 1.23 -10.43
C LEU A 94 -9.76 0.90 -9.98
N PRO A 95 -10.03 0.99 -8.67
CA PRO A 95 -11.38 0.82 -8.16
C PRO A 95 -12.28 1.94 -8.70
N VAL A 96 -13.41 1.57 -9.30
CA VAL A 96 -14.40 2.51 -9.86
C VAL A 96 -15.32 3.13 -8.80
N ARG A 97 -15.30 2.60 -7.57
CA ARG A 97 -16.11 3.06 -6.42
C ARG A 97 -15.32 2.89 -5.13
N ALA A 98 -15.75 3.55 -4.06
CA ALA A 98 -15.25 3.26 -2.73
C ALA A 98 -15.65 1.85 -2.29
N HIS A 99 -14.75 1.15 -1.62
CA HIS A 99 -14.97 -0.23 -1.15
C HIS A 99 -14.59 -0.33 0.33
N PRO A 100 -15.51 0.03 1.25
CA PRO A 100 -15.19 0.13 2.68
C PRO A 100 -14.72 -1.16 3.33
N TRP A 101 -15.08 -2.33 2.76
CA TRP A 101 -14.63 -3.64 3.25
C TRP A 101 -13.12 -3.84 3.15
N LEU A 102 -12.42 -3.06 2.31
CA LEU A 102 -10.96 -3.00 2.29
C LEU A 102 -10.36 -2.42 3.58
N ILE A 103 -11.15 -1.94 4.54
CA ILE A 103 -10.67 -1.72 5.91
C ILE A 103 -10.02 -2.99 6.52
N LEU A 104 -10.35 -4.18 6.01
CA LEU A 104 -9.70 -5.42 6.41
C LEU A 104 -8.20 -5.43 6.08
N SER A 105 -7.75 -4.75 5.03
CA SER A 105 -6.31 -4.63 4.76
C SER A 105 -5.59 -3.74 5.77
N ILE A 106 -6.25 -2.74 6.34
CA ILE A 106 -5.69 -1.96 7.46
C ILE A 106 -5.46 -2.90 8.66
N ALA A 107 -6.39 -3.81 8.93
CA ALA A 107 -6.22 -4.81 9.98
C ALA A 107 -5.02 -5.74 9.73
N THR A 108 -4.70 -6.08 8.48
CA THR A 108 -3.49 -6.86 8.17
C THR A 108 -2.20 -6.06 8.41
N MET A 109 -2.17 -4.77 8.11
CA MET A 109 -1.02 -3.89 8.43
C MET A 109 -0.77 -3.82 9.94
N ILE A 110 -1.84 -3.65 10.73
CA ILE A 110 -1.80 -3.68 12.19
C ILE A 110 -1.31 -5.05 12.69
N LEU A 111 -1.81 -6.15 12.10
CA LEU A 111 -1.38 -7.50 12.46
C LEU A 111 0.12 -7.70 12.22
N MET A 112 0.69 -7.14 11.16
CA MET A 112 2.13 -7.21 10.90
C MET A 112 2.93 -6.49 12.00
N GLY A 113 2.45 -5.35 12.50
CA GLY A 113 3.03 -4.68 13.67
C GLY A 113 2.94 -5.51 14.96
N TYR A 114 1.82 -6.21 15.15
CA TYR A 114 1.65 -7.14 16.27
C TYR A 114 2.65 -8.30 16.23
N VAL A 115 2.81 -8.91 15.05
CA VAL A 115 3.76 -10.01 14.80
C VAL A 115 5.19 -9.54 15.01
N LEU A 116 5.53 -8.32 14.59
CA LEU A 116 6.85 -7.73 14.78
C LEU A 116 7.24 -7.60 16.26
N ASP A 117 6.37 -7.03 17.11
CA ASP A 117 6.67 -6.91 18.56
C ASP A 117 6.67 -8.27 19.25
N ARG A 118 5.82 -9.22 18.80
CA ARG A 118 5.82 -10.59 19.33
C ARG A 118 7.11 -11.33 18.99
N TYR A 119 7.58 -11.23 17.76
CA TYR A 119 8.87 -11.77 17.34
C TYR A 119 10.01 -11.16 18.16
N ALA A 120 10.04 -9.83 18.30
CA ALA A 120 11.07 -9.14 19.08
C ALA A 120 11.12 -9.59 20.55
N ARG A 121 9.96 -9.86 21.17
CA ARG A 121 9.89 -10.37 22.55
C ARG A 121 10.36 -11.81 22.71
N ASN A 122 10.11 -12.66 21.70
CA ASN A 122 10.50 -14.06 21.75
C ASN A 122 11.98 -14.27 21.45
N THR A 123 12.57 -13.38 20.64
CA THR A 123 13.98 -13.48 20.23
C THR A 123 14.93 -12.76 21.18
N TYR A 124 14.55 -11.59 21.72
CA TYR A 124 15.43 -10.77 22.55
C TYR A 124 15.00 -10.77 24.01
N LEU A 125 15.89 -11.23 24.89
CA LEU A 125 15.68 -11.24 26.34
C LEU A 125 15.87 -9.85 26.96
N SER A 126 16.80 -9.05 26.43
CA SER A 126 17.09 -7.72 26.98
C SER A 126 16.16 -6.63 26.44
N VAL A 127 15.73 -5.72 27.32
CA VAL A 127 14.83 -4.60 26.96
C VAL A 127 15.49 -3.66 25.95
N LEU A 128 16.80 -3.45 26.05
CA LEU A 128 17.56 -2.57 25.16
C LEU A 128 17.60 -3.12 23.73
N GLN A 129 17.95 -4.40 23.54
CA GLN A 129 18.00 -5.03 22.22
C GLN A 129 16.62 -5.04 21.56
N ARG A 130 15.56 -5.35 22.32
CA ARG A 130 14.18 -5.29 21.82
C ARG A 130 13.82 -3.90 21.33
N LYS A 131 14.13 -2.85 22.12
CA LYS A 131 13.86 -1.45 21.72
C LYS A 131 14.64 -1.10 20.45
N GLN A 132 15.94 -1.39 20.43
CA GLN A 132 16.81 -1.14 19.28
C GLN A 132 16.27 -1.81 18.01
N PHE A 133 15.97 -3.12 18.07
CA PHE A 133 15.40 -3.87 16.96
C PHE A 133 14.09 -3.27 16.45
N LEU A 134 13.16 -2.91 17.34
CA LEU A 134 11.89 -2.32 16.93
C LEU A 134 12.09 -0.93 16.30
N THR A 135 12.95 -0.10 16.90
CA THR A 135 13.24 1.24 16.36
C THR A 135 13.89 1.16 14.98
N THR A 136 14.86 0.27 14.78
CA THR A 136 15.52 0.09 13.49
C THR A 136 14.58 -0.52 12.46
N ALA A 137 13.74 -1.49 12.83
CA ALA A 137 12.76 -2.09 11.93
C ALA A 137 11.70 -1.08 11.46
N VAL A 138 11.15 -0.28 12.38
CA VAL A 138 10.16 0.75 12.05
C VAL A 138 10.80 1.87 11.23
N ALA A 139 12.00 2.35 11.61
CA ALA A 139 12.72 3.36 10.84
C ALA A 139 13.08 2.88 9.43
N ALA A 140 13.52 1.63 9.28
CA ALA A 140 13.80 1.06 7.96
C ALA A 140 12.53 0.95 7.11
N CYS A 141 11.39 0.55 7.69
CA CYS A 141 10.12 0.51 6.96
C CYS A 141 9.68 1.91 6.54
N ALA A 142 9.78 2.89 7.44
CA ALA A 142 9.47 4.29 7.17
C ALA A 142 10.31 4.83 6.01
N LEU A 143 11.63 4.66 6.08
CA LEU A 143 12.56 5.15 5.08
C LEU A 143 12.33 4.48 3.72
N MET A 144 12.21 3.14 3.70
CA MET A 144 12.03 2.39 2.46
C MET A 144 10.69 2.70 1.78
N THR A 145 9.60 2.81 2.55
CA THR A 145 8.29 3.16 1.99
C THR A 145 8.24 4.60 1.52
N PHE A 146 8.90 5.54 2.23
CA PHE A 146 9.04 6.92 1.78
C PHE A 146 9.83 7.01 0.47
N ILE A 147 10.99 6.36 0.37
CA ILE A 147 11.79 6.33 -0.86
C ILE A 147 10.99 5.71 -2.00
N ALA A 148 10.34 4.57 -1.75
CA ALA A 148 9.54 3.87 -2.75
C ALA A 148 8.36 4.73 -3.25
N ALA A 149 7.61 5.34 -2.33
CA ALA A 149 6.48 6.20 -2.70
C ALA A 149 6.94 7.47 -3.43
N ARG A 150 8.08 8.05 -3.02
CA ARG A 150 8.64 9.23 -3.68
C ARG A 150 9.18 8.94 -5.06
N ALA A 151 9.86 7.81 -5.25
CA ALA A 151 10.39 7.35 -6.53
C ALA A 151 9.29 6.86 -7.47
N GLY A 152 8.20 6.31 -6.92
CA GLY A 152 7.04 5.87 -7.69
C GLY A 152 6.18 7.04 -8.20
N THR A 153 6.17 8.17 -7.50
CA THR A 153 5.37 9.33 -7.92
C THR A 153 6.06 10.07 -9.07
N GLY A 154 5.40 10.13 -10.23
CA GLY A 154 5.91 10.79 -11.42
C GLY A 154 4.83 11.47 -12.25
N GLU A 155 5.25 12.33 -13.17
CA GLU A 155 4.36 12.97 -14.13
C GLU A 155 4.13 12.04 -15.34
N LEU A 156 2.88 11.93 -15.81
CA LEU A 156 2.56 11.11 -16.97
C LEU A 156 2.05 11.97 -18.13
N LEU A 157 2.88 12.14 -19.17
CA LEU A 157 2.54 12.63 -20.51
C LEU A 157 1.94 14.06 -20.62
N SER A 158 1.34 14.61 -19.57
CA SER A 158 0.64 15.89 -19.57
C SER A 158 0.75 16.59 -18.22
N THR A 159 0.61 17.91 -18.22
CA THR A 159 0.65 18.77 -17.03
C THR A 159 -0.50 18.49 -16.05
N ASN A 160 -1.59 17.87 -16.51
CA ASN A 160 -2.72 17.50 -15.66
C ASN A 160 -2.44 16.23 -14.82
N LEU A 161 -1.44 15.45 -15.21
CA LEU A 161 -0.99 14.22 -14.56
C LEU A 161 0.35 14.45 -13.86
N SER A 162 0.49 15.55 -13.12
CA SER A 162 1.73 15.96 -12.46
C SER A 162 2.09 15.11 -11.23
N SER A 163 1.23 14.19 -10.79
CA SER A 163 1.50 13.34 -9.63
C SER A 163 0.67 12.05 -9.69
N VAL A 164 1.19 11.04 -10.40
CA VAL A 164 0.55 9.72 -10.54
C VAL A 164 1.27 8.69 -9.68
N GLY A 165 0.59 8.15 -8.67
CA GLY A 165 1.10 7.08 -7.83
C GLY A 165 0.54 7.07 -6.40
N ALA A 166 1.31 6.47 -5.50
CA ALA A 166 1.02 6.50 -4.07
C ALA A 166 1.06 7.94 -3.52
N HIS A 167 0.25 8.21 -2.51
CA HIS A 167 0.32 9.50 -1.81
C HIS A 167 1.64 9.61 -1.03
N TRP A 168 2.67 10.18 -1.65
CA TRP A 168 4.08 9.99 -1.29
C TRP A 168 4.47 10.25 0.17
N TRP A 169 3.85 11.22 0.84
CA TRP A 169 4.12 11.53 2.25
C TRP A 169 3.11 10.90 3.22
N LEU A 170 1.85 10.76 2.81
CA LEU A 170 0.77 10.25 3.66
C LEU A 170 0.87 8.72 3.81
N MET A 171 1.21 8.03 2.72
CA MET A 171 1.39 6.59 2.68
C MET A 171 2.35 6.07 3.77
N PRO A 172 3.61 6.54 3.85
CA PRO A 172 4.52 6.06 4.88
C PRO A 172 4.02 6.42 6.29
N MET A 173 3.44 7.61 6.49
CA MET A 173 2.92 8.01 7.80
C MET A 173 1.80 7.10 8.30
N VAL A 174 0.81 6.83 7.45
CA VAL A 174 -0.33 5.95 7.78
C VAL A 174 0.17 4.54 8.05
N LEU A 175 1.04 4.00 7.19
CA LEU A 175 1.55 2.64 7.32
C LEU A 175 2.39 2.46 8.60
N ILE A 176 3.21 3.46 8.96
CA ILE A 176 3.95 3.46 10.23
C ILE A 176 2.97 3.51 11.41
N ALA A 177 1.93 4.35 11.34
CA ALA A 177 0.93 4.45 12.39
C ALA A 177 0.21 3.11 12.61
N GLU A 178 -0.20 2.43 11.54
CA GLU A 178 -0.80 1.09 11.62
C GLU A 178 0.14 0.06 12.27
N ILE A 179 1.41 0.05 11.87
CA ILE A 179 2.42 -0.83 12.47
C ILE A 179 2.59 -0.52 13.97
N LEU A 180 2.68 0.75 14.35
CA LEU A 180 2.82 1.18 15.74
C LEU A 180 1.58 0.83 16.58
N ILE A 181 0.38 0.95 16.02
CA ILE A 181 -0.86 0.49 16.64
C ILE A 181 -0.78 -1.03 16.88
N GLY A 182 -0.32 -1.80 15.90
CA GLY A 182 -0.09 -3.24 16.06
C GLY A 182 0.86 -3.59 17.20
N VAL A 183 1.97 -2.86 17.31
CA VAL A 183 2.93 -2.98 18.41
C VAL A 183 2.28 -2.64 19.76
N ALA A 184 1.47 -1.57 19.83
CA ALA A 184 0.77 -1.16 21.04
C ALA A 184 -0.26 -2.21 21.48
N VAL A 185 -1.07 -2.72 20.55
CA VAL A 185 -2.05 -3.79 20.78
C VAL A 185 -1.37 -5.03 21.36
N SER A 186 -0.22 -5.41 20.81
CA SER A 186 0.58 -6.54 21.29
C SER A 186 1.02 -6.41 22.76
N ARG A 187 1.19 -5.17 23.25
CA ARG A 187 1.59 -4.89 24.64
C ARG A 187 0.42 -4.75 25.60
N CYS A 188 -0.75 -4.32 25.10
CA CYS A 188 -1.94 -4.10 25.92
C CYS A 188 -2.71 -5.41 26.18
N LEU A 189 -2.81 -6.32 25.19
CA LEU A 189 -3.50 -7.60 25.35
C LEU A 189 -3.13 -8.38 26.63
N PRO A 190 -1.83 -8.64 26.92
CA PRO A 190 -1.46 -9.44 28.08
C PRO A 190 -1.78 -8.75 29.41
N LYS A 191 -1.74 -7.41 29.47
CA LYS A 191 -2.07 -6.63 30.68
C LYS A 191 -3.57 -6.65 31.00
N ILE A 192 -4.40 -6.67 29.96
CA ILE A 192 -5.85 -6.73 30.12
C ILE A 192 -6.27 -8.15 30.54
N ALA A 193 -5.67 -9.17 29.93
CA ALA A 193 -5.92 -10.57 30.27
C ALA A 193 -5.54 -10.89 31.74
N SER A 194 -4.40 -10.39 32.23
CA SER A 194 -4.00 -10.60 33.62
C SER A 194 -4.91 -9.89 34.63
N LYS A 195 -5.34 -8.65 34.32
CA LYS A 195 -6.26 -7.86 35.16
C LYS A 195 -7.66 -8.48 35.26
N PHE A 196 -8.11 -9.19 34.23
CA PHE A 196 -9.40 -9.89 34.26
C PHE A 196 -9.32 -11.18 35.09
N ASN A 197 -8.19 -11.89 35.04
CA ASN A 197 -7.99 -13.10 35.84
C ASN A 197 -7.87 -12.78 37.34
N SER A 198 -7.25 -11.65 37.71
CA SER A 198 -7.12 -11.22 39.11
C SER A 198 -8.41 -10.69 39.73
N ARG A 199 -9.50 -10.52 38.96
CA ARG A 199 -10.83 -10.13 39.46
C ARG A 199 -11.77 -11.31 39.65
N ARG A 200 -11.37 -12.50 39.19
CA ARG A 200 -12.12 -13.75 39.36
C ARG A 200 -11.63 -14.62 40.52
N GLN A 201 -10.50 -14.25 41.12
CA GLN A 201 -9.99 -14.76 42.40
C GLN A 201 -10.34 -13.76 43.50
#